data_AF-A0A962UYB7-F1
#
_entry.id   AF-A0A962UYB7-F1
#
_cell.length_a   1.000
_cell.length_b   1.000
_cell.length_c   1.000
_cell.angle_alpha   90.00
_cell.angle_beta   90.00
_cell.angle_gamma   90.00
#
_symmetry.space_group_name_H-M   'P 1'
#
loop_
_entity.id
_entity.type
_entity.pdbx_description
1 polymer ?
#
loop_
_entity_poly.entity_id
_entity_poly.type
_entity_poly.pdbx_seq_one_letter_code
_entity_poly.pdbx_strand_id
1 'polypeptide(L)'
;MADPAVQPDEKLELARSLVSHLESGNDDGAVSAIAALAGFRDSLLFQEVGRLTRELHDSINGFVMDAQLANIVHHEMPNAAERLRYVIKTTEQAANTTLGAVEDSLPLADSLRNDARHLGDQWARFNSRQLTVDDFRELSTELSRFLESTQSNTEQLHNKLSEVLMAQGYQDITGQIIGKVIDLVNDVESKLVELVRLSGHRVRPGEKSAQNEDGKDIAAQGPTVPGVDKGDTVNGQDDVDDLLSSLGF
;
A
#
# COMPACT_ATOMS: atom_id res chain seq x y z
N MET A 1 -6.87 34.39 32.94
CA MET A 1 -6.02 34.42 34.15
C MET A 1 -4.64 34.84 33.70
N ALA A 2 -4.11 35.89 34.31
CA ALA A 2 -2.89 36.55 33.90
C ALA A 2 -1.65 35.68 34.13
N ASP A 3 -0.73 35.77 33.19
CA ASP A 3 0.59 35.14 33.15
C ASP A 3 1.43 35.58 34.37
N PRO A 4 2.02 34.68 35.18
CA PRO A 4 2.98 35.08 36.21
C PRO A 4 4.33 35.26 35.52
N ALA A 5 4.42 36.24 34.62
CA ALA A 5 5.69 36.70 34.12
C ALA A 5 6.45 37.32 35.30
N VAL A 6 7.28 36.52 35.96
CA VAL A 6 8.23 36.96 36.99
C VAL A 6 8.97 38.17 36.44
N GLN A 7 8.76 39.31 37.10
CA GLN A 7 9.25 40.59 36.59
C GLN A 7 10.78 40.55 36.53
N PRO A 8 11.40 41.09 35.46
CA PRO A 8 12.85 41.09 35.30
C PRO A 8 13.61 41.72 36.48
N ASP A 9 12.95 42.56 37.26
CA ASP A 9 13.47 43.18 38.47
C ASP A 9 13.75 42.17 39.60
N GLU A 10 12.95 41.12 39.75
CA GLU A 10 13.08 40.13 40.82
C GLU A 10 14.29 39.20 40.60
N LYS A 11 14.58 38.85 39.34
CA LYS A 11 15.80 38.09 38.97
C LYS A 11 17.06 38.92 39.20
N LEU A 12 16.97 40.23 38.96
CA LEU A 12 18.08 41.15 39.13
C LEU A 12 18.39 41.39 40.62
N GLU A 13 17.36 41.45 41.47
CA GLU A 13 17.54 41.48 42.92
C GLU A 13 18.13 40.17 43.47
N LEU A 14 17.65 39.01 43.02
CA LEU A 14 18.20 37.71 43.43
C LEU A 14 19.65 37.54 42.99
N ALA A 15 20.02 38.00 41.80
CA ALA A 15 21.41 37.99 41.33
C ALA A 15 22.31 38.93 42.14
N ARG A 16 21.82 40.12 42.52
CA ARG A 16 22.55 41.05 43.41
C ARG A 16 22.69 40.49 44.83
N SER A 17 21.65 39.83 45.34
CA SER A 17 21.67 39.16 46.64
C SER A 17 22.66 37.98 46.65
N LEU A 18 22.71 37.18 45.58
CA LEU A 18 23.70 36.12 45.40
C LEU A 18 25.13 36.66 45.45
N VAL A 19 25.42 37.76 44.74
CA VAL A 19 26.75 38.40 44.76
C VAL A 19 27.09 38.89 46.17
N SER A 20 26.15 39.54 46.87
CA SER A 20 26.34 39.99 48.26
C SER A 20 26.61 38.83 49.25
N HIS A 21 25.91 37.70 49.09
CA HIS A 21 26.14 36.52 49.92
C HIS A 21 27.50 35.86 49.67
N LEU A 22 27.97 35.84 48.42
CA LEU A 22 29.31 35.37 48.07
C LEU A 22 30.42 36.30 48.58
N GLU A 23 30.22 37.62 48.51
CA GLU A 23 31.17 38.62 49.02
C GLU A 23 31.30 38.62 50.55
N SER A 24 30.24 38.22 51.26
CA SER A 24 30.20 38.13 52.73
C SER A 24 30.60 36.75 53.29
N GLY A 25 30.93 35.78 52.42
CA GLY A 25 31.31 34.41 52.81
C GLY A 25 30.15 33.58 53.39
N ASN A 26 28.90 33.96 53.09
CA ASN A 26 27.71 33.26 53.52
C ASN A 26 27.29 32.22 52.47
N ASP A 27 27.94 31.06 52.51
CA ASP A 27 27.72 29.96 51.57
C ASP A 27 26.27 29.45 51.58
N ASP A 28 25.62 29.40 52.75
CA ASP A 28 24.22 28.97 52.88
C ASP A 28 23.25 29.92 52.15
N GLY A 29 23.48 31.23 52.28
CA GLY A 29 22.70 32.26 51.57
C GLY A 29 22.92 32.22 50.05
N ALA A 30 24.15 31.97 49.61
CA ALA A 30 24.49 31.84 48.20
C ALA A 30 23.84 30.58 47.57
N VAL A 31 23.88 29.44 48.25
CA VAL A 31 23.22 28.21 47.80
C VAL A 31 21.71 28.39 47.72
N SER A 32 21.11 29.10 48.68
CA SER A 32 19.67 29.41 48.66
C SER A 32 19.27 30.30 47.47
N ALA A 33 20.07 31.33 47.16
CA ALA A 33 19.81 32.20 46.01
C ALA A 33 20.00 31.48 44.66
N ILE A 34 20.99 30.57 44.56
CA ILE A 34 21.17 29.69 43.37
C ILE A 34 19.98 28.74 43.22
N ALA A 35 19.52 28.11 44.30
CA ALA A 35 18.37 27.22 44.28
C ALA A 35 17.09 27.96 43.85
N ALA A 36 16.90 29.21 44.29
CA ALA A 36 15.79 30.06 43.84
C ALA A 36 15.89 30.36 42.34
N LEU A 37 17.06 30.77 41.84
CA LEU A 37 17.33 31.03 40.41
C LEU A 37 17.13 29.77 39.54
N ALA A 38 17.57 28.60 40.01
CA ALA A 38 17.37 27.32 39.34
C ALA A 38 15.88 26.92 39.33
N GLY A 39 15.17 27.12 40.44
CA GLY A 39 13.73 26.89 40.54
C GLY A 39 12.91 27.69 39.53
N PHE A 40 13.34 28.91 39.17
CA PHE A 40 12.72 29.67 38.07
C PHE A 40 12.92 29.02 36.70
N ARG A 41 14.10 28.48 36.42
CA ARG A 41 14.38 27.77 35.16
C ARG A 41 13.54 26.50 35.06
N ASP A 42 13.44 25.73 36.14
CA ASP A 42 12.64 24.51 36.17
C ASP A 42 11.14 24.81 36.04
N SER A 43 10.67 25.91 36.65
CA SER A 43 9.30 26.40 36.50
C SER A 43 8.99 26.81 35.06
N LEU A 44 9.90 27.52 34.38
CA LEU A 44 9.74 27.91 32.98
C LEU A 44 9.76 26.69 32.05
N LEU A 45 10.65 25.73 32.27
CA LEU A 45 10.66 24.48 31.51
C LEU A 45 9.37 23.70 31.72
N PHE A 46 8.87 23.62 32.95
CA PHE A 46 7.61 22.93 33.26
C PHE A 46 6.40 23.63 32.65
N GLN A 47 6.37 24.98 32.65
CA GLN A 47 5.36 25.76 31.97
C GLN A 47 5.39 25.54 30.45
N GLU A 48 6.58 25.52 29.86
CA GLU A 48 6.74 25.36 28.42
C GLU A 48 6.39 23.93 27.97
N VAL A 49 6.79 22.91 28.74
CA VAL A 49 6.35 21.51 28.53
C VAL A 49 4.83 21.41 28.71
N GLY A 50 4.26 22.06 29.72
CA GLY A 50 2.81 22.07 29.95
C GLY A 50 2.04 22.86 28.87
N ARG A 51 2.67 23.84 28.22
CA ARG A 51 2.12 24.58 27.07
C ARG A 51 2.14 23.70 25.82
N LEU A 52 3.29 23.10 25.50
CA LEU A 52 3.46 22.17 24.37
C LEU A 52 2.53 20.96 24.48
N THR A 53 2.37 20.41 25.68
CA THR A 53 1.50 19.25 25.91
C THR A 53 0.03 19.63 25.74
N ARG A 54 -0.39 20.83 26.20
CA ARG A 54 -1.74 21.34 25.97
C ARG A 54 -2.00 21.63 24.49
N GLU A 55 -1.04 22.21 23.79
CA GLU A 55 -1.21 22.50 22.36
C GLU A 55 -1.20 21.24 21.50
N LEU A 56 -0.38 20.24 21.84
CA LEU A 56 -0.45 18.91 21.23
C LEU A 56 -1.80 18.27 21.52
N HIS A 57 -2.27 18.34 22.76
CA HIS A 57 -3.58 17.83 23.16
C HIS A 57 -4.73 18.55 22.43
N ASP A 58 -4.67 19.87 22.29
CA ASP A 58 -5.66 20.68 21.58
C ASP A 58 -5.61 20.41 20.06
N SER A 59 -4.42 20.17 19.49
CA SER A 59 -4.26 19.78 18.08
C SER A 59 -4.78 18.37 17.82
N ILE A 60 -4.49 17.41 18.71
CA ILE A 60 -5.03 16.04 18.65
C ILE A 60 -6.54 16.06 18.85
N ASN A 61 -7.06 16.79 19.84
CA ASN A 61 -8.49 16.90 20.05
C ASN A 61 -9.18 17.60 18.88
N GLY A 62 -8.61 18.68 18.35
CA GLY A 62 -9.13 19.35 17.15
C GLY A 62 -9.21 18.40 15.95
N PHE A 63 -8.23 17.52 15.80
CA PHE A 63 -8.21 16.48 14.77
C PHE A 63 -9.21 15.35 15.03
N VAL A 64 -9.33 14.85 16.27
CA VAL A 64 -10.32 13.81 16.64
C VAL A 64 -11.75 14.35 16.56
N MET A 65 -11.94 15.67 16.76
CA MET A 65 -13.21 16.36 16.58
C MET A 65 -13.49 16.75 15.12
N ASP A 66 -12.58 16.48 14.17
CA ASP A 66 -12.87 16.62 12.75
C ASP A 66 -13.94 15.57 12.38
N ALA A 67 -15.17 16.05 12.21
CA ALA A 67 -16.32 15.23 11.84
C ALA A 67 -16.06 14.43 10.56
N GLN A 68 -15.18 14.90 9.67
CA GLN A 68 -14.80 14.20 8.46
C GLN A 68 -13.90 12.99 8.76
N LEU A 69 -12.93 13.11 9.67
CA LEU A 69 -12.08 11.99 10.08
C LEU A 69 -12.87 10.95 10.88
N ALA A 70 -13.72 11.40 11.80
CA ALA A 70 -14.61 10.50 12.55
C ALA A 70 -15.52 9.72 11.59
N ASN A 71 -16.03 10.36 10.52
CA ASN A 71 -16.80 9.68 9.49
C ASN A 71 -15.96 8.61 8.76
N ILE A 72 -14.73 8.96 8.34
CA ILE A 72 -13.82 8.04 7.67
C ILE A 72 -13.51 6.81 8.54
N VAL A 73 -13.15 7.02 9.82
CA VAL A 73 -12.78 5.93 10.73
C VAL A 73 -13.97 5.05 11.11
N HIS A 74 -15.13 5.66 11.40
CA HIS A 74 -16.29 4.90 11.89
C HIS A 74 -17.14 4.26 10.77
N HIS A 75 -17.10 4.80 9.55
CA HIS A 75 -17.98 4.35 8.46
C HIS A 75 -17.19 3.90 7.24
N GLU A 76 -16.30 4.73 6.70
CA GLU A 76 -15.66 4.47 5.40
C GLU A 76 -14.61 3.35 5.47
N MET A 77 -13.78 3.32 6.51
CA MET A 77 -12.78 2.26 6.70
C MET A 77 -13.40 0.86 6.92
N PRO A 78 -14.40 0.68 7.81
CA PRO A 78 -15.12 -0.60 7.92
C PRO A 78 -15.80 -1.01 6.60
N ASN A 79 -16.39 -0.06 5.88
CA ASN A 79 -17.02 -0.29 4.58
C ASN A 79 -15.99 -0.73 3.52
N ALA A 80 -14.85 -0.05 3.45
CA ALA A 80 -13.73 -0.43 2.58
C ALA A 80 -13.22 -1.83 2.87
N ALA A 81 -13.08 -2.21 4.15
CA ALA A 81 -12.68 -3.56 4.53
C ALA A 81 -13.71 -4.61 4.09
N GLU A 82 -15.01 -4.33 4.19
CA GLU A 82 -16.06 -5.21 3.68
C GLU A 82 -16.03 -5.34 2.16
N ARG A 83 -15.84 -4.22 1.46
CA ARG A 83 -15.68 -4.19 0.01
C ARG A 83 -14.46 -4.98 -0.46
N LEU A 84 -13.32 -4.87 0.21
CA LEU A 84 -12.14 -5.68 -0.09
C LEU A 84 -12.39 -7.18 0.16
N ARG A 85 -13.10 -7.55 1.23
CA ARG A 85 -13.52 -8.94 1.45
C ARG A 85 -14.40 -9.46 0.32
N TYR A 86 -15.32 -8.63 -0.18
CA TYR A 86 -16.13 -8.96 -1.35
C TYR A 86 -15.27 -9.15 -2.60
N VAL A 87 -14.27 -8.29 -2.84
CA VAL A 87 -13.32 -8.44 -3.95
C VAL A 87 -12.58 -9.77 -3.87
N ILE A 88 -12.04 -10.13 -2.70
CA ILE A 88 -11.32 -11.40 -2.49
C ILE A 88 -12.24 -12.57 -2.82
N LYS A 89 -13.43 -12.62 -2.23
CA LYS A 89 -14.41 -13.70 -2.45
C LYS A 89 -14.79 -13.82 -3.92
N THR A 90 -15.05 -12.70 -4.59
CA THR A 90 -15.48 -12.69 -6.00
C THR A 90 -14.34 -13.13 -6.91
N THR A 91 -13.10 -12.71 -6.62
CA THR A 91 -11.91 -13.10 -7.37
C THR A 91 -11.62 -14.59 -7.20
N GLU A 92 -11.74 -15.12 -5.98
CA GLU A 92 -11.61 -16.55 -5.70
C GLU A 92 -12.67 -17.37 -6.44
N GLN A 93 -13.93 -16.93 -6.40
CA GLN A 93 -15.01 -17.58 -7.14
C GLN A 93 -14.74 -17.58 -8.65
N ALA A 94 -14.35 -16.45 -9.23
CA ALA A 94 -14.05 -16.35 -10.65
C ALA A 94 -12.86 -17.22 -11.07
N ALA A 95 -11.82 -17.30 -10.24
CA ALA A 95 -10.68 -18.18 -10.46
C ALA A 95 -11.09 -19.65 -10.44
N ASN A 96 -11.89 -20.06 -9.44
CA ASN A 96 -12.38 -21.43 -9.33
C ASN A 96 -13.28 -21.83 -10.51
N THR A 97 -14.20 -20.95 -10.92
CA THR A 97 -15.04 -21.18 -12.11
C THR A 97 -14.20 -21.27 -13.38
N THR A 98 -13.23 -20.37 -13.56
CA THR A 98 -12.34 -20.40 -14.73
C THR A 98 -11.52 -21.69 -14.78
N LEU A 99 -10.94 -22.09 -13.65
CA LEU A 99 -10.14 -23.31 -13.55
C LEU A 99 -10.99 -24.55 -13.84
N GLY A 100 -12.16 -24.68 -13.22
CA GLY A 100 -13.07 -25.80 -13.46
C GLY A 100 -13.52 -25.89 -14.92
N ALA A 101 -13.84 -24.76 -15.55
CA ALA A 101 -14.22 -24.75 -16.96
C ALA A 101 -13.06 -25.16 -17.88
N VAL A 102 -11.82 -24.80 -17.54
CA VAL A 102 -10.61 -25.23 -18.27
C VAL A 102 -10.35 -26.73 -18.06
N GLU A 103 -10.44 -27.22 -16.81
CA GLU A 103 -10.28 -28.63 -16.47
C GLU A 103 -11.28 -29.51 -17.22
N ASP A 104 -12.53 -29.08 -17.33
CA ASP A 104 -13.57 -29.77 -18.11
C ASP A 104 -13.34 -29.70 -19.63
N SER A 105 -12.68 -28.64 -20.12
CA SER A 105 -12.44 -28.44 -21.56
C SER A 105 -11.26 -29.26 -22.09
N LEU A 106 -10.25 -29.53 -21.27
CA LEU A 106 -9.07 -30.31 -21.64
C LEU A 106 -9.40 -31.71 -22.19
N PRO A 107 -10.21 -32.56 -21.51
CA PRO A 107 -10.54 -33.89 -22.02
C PRO A 107 -11.32 -33.85 -23.34
N LEU A 108 -12.17 -32.83 -23.54
CA LEU A 108 -12.89 -32.64 -24.81
C LEU A 108 -11.93 -32.34 -25.96
N ALA A 109 -10.97 -31.45 -25.73
CA ALA A 109 -9.94 -31.11 -26.70
C ALA A 109 -8.99 -32.30 -26.97
N ASP A 110 -8.64 -33.06 -25.95
CA ASP A 110 -7.81 -34.26 -26.09
C ASP A 110 -8.52 -35.36 -26.89
N SER A 111 -9.82 -35.60 -26.64
CA SER A 111 -10.63 -36.54 -27.43
C SER A 111 -10.64 -36.14 -28.91
N LEU A 112 -11.00 -34.88 -29.20
CA LEU A 112 -11.00 -34.33 -30.56
C LEU A 112 -9.64 -34.52 -31.25
N ARG A 113 -8.54 -34.22 -30.56
CA ARG A 113 -7.18 -34.36 -31.09
C ARG A 113 -6.83 -35.81 -31.41
N ASN A 114 -7.17 -36.73 -30.51
CA ASN A 114 -6.86 -38.15 -30.65
C ASN A 114 -7.68 -38.77 -31.80
N ASP A 115 -8.98 -38.48 -31.85
CA ASP A 115 -9.87 -39.01 -32.89
C ASP A 115 -9.49 -38.45 -34.27
N ALA A 116 -9.19 -37.15 -34.36
CA ALA A 116 -8.75 -36.53 -35.60
C ALA A 116 -7.41 -37.12 -36.11
N ARG A 117 -6.48 -37.43 -35.21
CA ARG A 117 -5.20 -38.06 -35.57
C ARG A 117 -5.42 -39.49 -36.08
N HIS A 118 -6.18 -40.28 -35.34
CA HIS A 118 -6.51 -41.66 -35.72
C HIS A 118 -7.19 -41.72 -37.09
N LEU A 119 -8.20 -40.88 -37.31
CA LEU A 119 -8.91 -40.82 -38.58
C LEU A 119 -8.03 -40.30 -39.72
N GLY A 120 -7.12 -39.35 -39.44
CA GLY A 120 -6.12 -38.87 -40.39
C GLY A 120 -5.17 -39.97 -40.85
N ASP A 121 -4.68 -40.81 -39.93
CA ASP A 121 -3.80 -41.94 -40.24
C ASP A 121 -4.53 -42.99 -41.10
N GLN A 122 -5.79 -43.30 -40.77
CA GLN A 122 -6.61 -44.20 -41.59
C GLN A 122 -6.89 -43.61 -42.98
N TRP A 123 -7.18 -42.31 -43.08
CA TRP A 123 -7.39 -41.63 -44.35
C TRP A 123 -6.14 -41.65 -45.24
N ALA A 124 -4.95 -41.54 -44.65
CA ALA A 124 -3.68 -41.69 -45.39
C ALA A 124 -3.48 -43.12 -45.93
N ARG A 125 -3.84 -44.15 -45.15
CA ARG A 125 -3.84 -45.55 -45.59
C ARG A 125 -4.85 -45.82 -46.71
N PHE A 126 -6.01 -45.16 -46.68
CA PHE A 126 -6.99 -45.19 -47.76
C PHE A 126 -6.41 -44.64 -49.07
N ASN A 127 -5.84 -43.44 -49.01
CA ASN A 127 -5.29 -42.76 -50.19
C ASN A 127 -4.10 -43.50 -50.82
N SER A 128 -3.32 -44.22 -50.01
CA SER A 128 -2.23 -45.08 -50.48
C SER A 128 -2.69 -46.46 -50.97
N ARG A 129 -4.01 -46.72 -51.03
CA ARG A 129 -4.64 -47.99 -51.45
C ARG A 129 -4.23 -49.19 -50.59
N GLN A 130 -4.00 -48.96 -49.30
CA GLN A 130 -3.57 -49.97 -48.32
C GLN A 130 -4.71 -50.51 -47.44
N LEU A 131 -5.97 -50.17 -47.75
CA LEU A 131 -7.15 -50.61 -47.02
C LEU A 131 -7.96 -51.63 -47.83
N THR A 132 -8.51 -52.61 -47.13
CA THR A 132 -9.48 -53.55 -47.66
C THR A 132 -10.89 -52.92 -47.67
N VAL A 133 -11.85 -53.60 -48.30
CA VAL A 133 -13.25 -53.16 -48.33
C VAL A 133 -13.88 -53.16 -46.93
N ASP A 134 -13.48 -54.10 -46.07
CA ASP A 134 -13.98 -54.17 -44.69
C ASP A 134 -13.38 -53.06 -43.84
N ASP A 135 -12.08 -52.75 -43.99
CA ASP A 135 -11.46 -51.61 -43.30
C ASP A 135 -12.10 -50.27 -43.72
N PHE A 136 -12.52 -50.15 -44.99
CA PHE A 136 -13.22 -48.95 -45.46
C PHE A 136 -14.60 -48.79 -44.82
N ARG A 137 -15.34 -49.88 -44.59
CA ARG A 137 -16.63 -49.82 -43.88
C ARG A 137 -16.45 -49.39 -42.42
N GLU A 138 -15.39 -49.87 -41.78
CA GLU A 138 -15.02 -49.47 -40.42
C GLU A 138 -14.65 -47.98 -40.36
N LEU A 139 -13.77 -47.52 -41.26
CA LEU A 139 -13.41 -46.10 -41.40
C LEU A 139 -14.64 -45.21 -41.63
N SER A 140 -15.58 -45.62 -42.49
CA SER A 140 -16.82 -44.86 -42.70
C SER A 140 -17.67 -44.78 -41.43
N THR A 141 -17.69 -45.82 -40.61
CA THR A 141 -18.43 -45.85 -39.34
C THR A 141 -17.74 -45.02 -38.27
N GLU A 142 -16.41 -45.02 -38.23
CA GLU A 142 -15.61 -44.17 -37.36
C GLU A 142 -15.73 -42.69 -37.74
N LEU A 143 -15.75 -42.35 -39.02
CA LEU A 143 -15.95 -40.98 -39.51
C LEU A 143 -17.30 -40.43 -39.07
N SER A 144 -18.39 -41.21 -39.22
CA SER A 144 -19.71 -40.77 -38.75
C SER A 144 -19.73 -40.50 -37.24
N ARG A 145 -19.15 -41.41 -36.44
CA ARG A 145 -19.02 -41.22 -34.98
C ARG A 145 -18.16 -40.00 -34.62
N PHE A 146 -17.06 -39.80 -35.33
CA PHE A 146 -16.19 -38.64 -35.14
C PHE A 146 -16.92 -37.32 -35.43
N LEU A 147 -17.72 -37.26 -36.50
CA LEU A 147 -18.50 -36.05 -36.83
C LEU A 147 -19.54 -35.73 -35.75
N GLU A 148 -20.26 -36.74 -35.24
CA GLU A 148 -21.21 -36.59 -34.15
C GLU A 148 -20.53 -36.15 -32.85
N SER A 149 -19.44 -36.82 -32.47
CA SER A 149 -18.65 -36.45 -31.28
C SER A 149 -18.03 -35.06 -31.40
N THR A 150 -17.57 -34.69 -32.60
CA THR A 150 -16.99 -33.35 -32.84
C THR A 150 -18.02 -32.26 -32.62
N GLN A 151 -19.24 -32.45 -33.10
CA GLN A 151 -20.33 -31.48 -32.89
C GLN A 151 -20.62 -31.32 -31.40
N SER A 152 -20.76 -32.42 -30.66
CA SER A 152 -21.04 -32.38 -29.22
C SER A 152 -19.88 -31.78 -28.41
N ASN A 153 -18.64 -32.20 -28.65
CA ASN A 153 -17.46 -31.71 -27.94
C ASN A 153 -17.23 -30.22 -28.20
N THR A 154 -17.44 -29.76 -29.43
CA THR A 154 -17.29 -28.34 -29.79
C THR A 154 -18.35 -27.48 -29.12
N GLU A 155 -19.60 -27.94 -29.04
CA GLU A 155 -20.68 -27.25 -28.33
C GLU A 155 -20.38 -27.15 -26.82
N GLN A 156 -19.94 -28.24 -26.20
CA GLN A 156 -19.53 -28.24 -24.79
C GLN A 156 -18.35 -27.30 -24.53
N LEU A 157 -17.34 -27.33 -25.41
CA LEU A 157 -16.16 -26.47 -25.30
C LEU A 157 -16.53 -24.99 -25.48
N HIS A 158 -17.46 -24.67 -26.39
CA HIS A 158 -18.00 -23.31 -26.53
C HIS A 158 -18.72 -22.84 -25.26
N ASN A 159 -19.53 -23.71 -24.64
CA ASN A 159 -20.22 -23.40 -23.39
C ASN A 159 -19.24 -23.15 -22.24
N LYS A 160 -18.19 -23.97 -22.13
CA LYS A 160 -17.14 -23.82 -21.11
C LYS A 160 -16.30 -22.55 -21.30
N LEU A 161 -15.93 -22.22 -22.53
CA LEU A 161 -15.27 -20.94 -22.83
C LEU A 161 -16.19 -19.74 -22.53
N SER A 162 -17.49 -19.87 -22.75
CA SER A 162 -18.48 -18.85 -22.38
C SER A 162 -18.58 -18.69 -20.87
N GLU A 163 -18.54 -19.79 -20.12
CA GLU A 163 -18.48 -19.79 -18.65
C GLU A 163 -17.23 -19.05 -18.14
N VAL A 164 -16.06 -19.27 -18.75
CA VAL A 164 -14.83 -18.52 -18.45
C VAL A 164 -15.01 -17.02 -18.70
N LEU A 165 -15.55 -16.64 -19.87
CA LEU A 165 -15.78 -15.23 -20.20
C LEU A 165 -16.75 -14.56 -19.23
N MET A 166 -17.81 -15.25 -18.84
CA MET A 166 -18.75 -14.75 -17.84
C MET A 166 -18.11 -14.62 -16.46
N ALA A 167 -17.31 -15.62 -16.05
CA ALA A 167 -16.61 -15.59 -14.78
C ALA A 167 -15.67 -14.39 -14.67
N GLN A 168 -15.06 -13.96 -15.79
CA GLN A 168 -14.17 -12.79 -15.87
C GLN A 168 -14.88 -11.44 -15.71
N GLY A 169 -16.22 -11.39 -15.75
CA GLY A 169 -17.01 -10.17 -15.54
C GLY A 169 -16.80 -9.52 -14.17
N TYR A 170 -16.18 -10.21 -13.21
CA TYR A 170 -15.83 -9.64 -11.91
C TYR A 170 -14.84 -8.47 -11.99
N GLN A 171 -13.96 -8.42 -12.99
CA GLN A 171 -12.86 -7.45 -13.06
C GLN A 171 -13.33 -5.99 -13.03
N ASP A 172 -14.45 -5.66 -13.68
CA ASP A 172 -14.98 -4.30 -13.67
C ASP A 172 -15.42 -3.89 -12.25
N ILE A 173 -16.20 -4.76 -11.59
CA ILE A 173 -16.71 -4.49 -10.24
C ILE A 173 -15.56 -4.45 -9.23
N THR A 174 -14.62 -5.39 -9.30
CA THR A 174 -13.49 -5.41 -8.36
C THR A 174 -12.53 -4.26 -8.60
N GLY A 175 -12.29 -3.87 -9.85
CA GLY A 175 -11.49 -2.69 -10.21
C GLY A 175 -12.09 -1.40 -9.64
N GLN A 176 -13.40 -1.19 -9.80
CA GLN A 176 -14.10 -0.03 -9.23
C GLN A 176 -14.04 -0.01 -7.70
N ILE A 177 -14.16 -1.18 -7.05
CA ILE A 177 -14.06 -1.27 -5.60
C ILE A 177 -12.65 -0.92 -5.14
N ILE A 178 -11.62 -1.52 -5.75
CA ILE A 178 -10.22 -1.24 -5.42
C ILE A 178 -9.91 0.24 -5.61
N GLY A 179 -10.37 0.84 -6.71
CA GLY A 179 -10.22 2.29 -6.95
C GLY A 179 -10.79 3.13 -5.81
N LYS A 180 -12.03 2.87 -5.38
CA LYS A 180 -12.64 3.58 -4.23
C LYS A 180 -11.88 3.38 -2.91
N VAL A 181 -11.26 2.22 -2.72
CA VAL A 181 -10.45 1.96 -1.52
C VAL A 181 -9.12 2.69 -1.59
N ILE A 182 -8.50 2.79 -2.78
CA ILE A 182 -7.30 3.60 -2.99
C ILE A 182 -7.59 5.07 -2.72
N ASP A 183 -8.70 5.60 -3.24
CA ASP A 183 -9.12 6.98 -2.99
C ASP A 183 -9.28 7.25 -1.48
N LEU A 184 -9.91 6.32 -0.75
CA LEU A 184 -10.05 6.42 0.71
C LEU A 184 -8.69 6.43 1.42
N VAL A 185 -7.75 5.59 1.00
CA VAL A 185 -6.40 5.54 1.59
C VAL A 185 -5.67 6.87 1.36
N ASN A 186 -5.76 7.44 0.15
CA ASN A 186 -5.18 8.74 -0.18
C ASN A 186 -5.80 9.86 0.68
N ASP A 187 -7.11 9.82 0.92
CA ASP A 187 -7.79 10.79 1.79
C ASP A 187 -7.31 10.69 3.24
N VAL A 188 -7.13 9.48 3.76
CA VAL A 188 -6.56 9.25 5.11
C VAL A 188 -5.11 9.73 5.17
N GLU A 189 -4.29 9.43 4.18
CA GLU A 189 -2.89 9.86 4.11
C GLU A 189 -2.78 11.39 4.12
N SER A 190 -3.56 12.08 3.28
CA SER A 190 -3.60 13.54 3.20
C SER A 190 -3.94 14.17 4.56
N LYS A 191 -4.91 13.59 5.28
CA LYS A 191 -5.30 14.04 6.63
C LYS A 191 -4.22 13.80 7.67
N LEU A 192 -3.49 12.70 7.60
CA LEU A 192 -2.34 12.44 8.48
C LEU A 192 -1.18 13.41 8.19
N VAL A 193 -0.92 13.74 6.92
CA VAL A 193 0.08 14.75 6.56
C VAL A 193 -0.33 16.13 7.08
N GLU A 194 -1.62 16.50 6.98
CA GLU A 194 -2.17 17.74 7.54
C GLU A 194 -1.94 17.81 9.07
N LEU A 195 -2.21 16.73 9.81
CA LEU A 195 -1.91 16.64 11.24
C LEU A 195 -0.42 16.83 11.54
N VAL A 196 0.45 16.14 10.80
CA VAL A 196 1.91 16.26 10.99
C VAL A 196 2.38 17.69 10.70
N ARG A 197 1.80 18.37 9.69
CA ARG A 197 2.08 19.79 9.41
C ARG A 197 1.62 20.72 10.53
N LEU A 198 0.42 20.51 11.07
CA LEU A 198 -0.12 21.30 12.19
C LEU A 198 0.72 21.12 13.47
N SER A 199 1.16 19.88 13.75
CA SER A 199 2.05 19.56 14.88
C SER A 199 3.48 20.08 14.65
N GLY A 200 3.95 20.05 13.40
CA GLY A 200 5.29 20.49 12.99
C GLY A 200 5.48 22.00 12.82
N HIS A 201 4.41 22.80 12.79
CA HIS A 201 4.49 24.25 12.55
C HIS A 201 4.98 25.09 13.76
N ARG A 202 5.80 24.50 14.64
CA ARG A 202 6.47 25.20 15.73
C ARG A 202 7.97 25.00 15.70
N VAL A 203 8.59 25.51 14.64
CA VAL A 203 9.93 26.09 14.77
C VAL A 203 9.76 27.60 14.95
N ARG A 204 9.85 28.02 16.22
CA ARG A 204 10.24 29.34 16.77
C ARG A 204 9.67 30.62 16.09
N PRO A 205 8.89 31.45 16.81
CA PRO A 205 8.75 32.85 16.45
C PRO A 205 10.07 33.58 16.75
N GLY A 206 10.97 33.65 15.76
CA GLY A 206 12.21 34.41 15.89
C GLY A 206 13.35 34.09 14.91
N GLU A 207 13.30 33.01 14.14
CA GLU A 207 14.39 32.69 13.19
C GLU A 207 13.98 33.03 11.76
N LYS A 208 14.47 34.18 11.29
CA LYS A 208 14.43 34.54 9.88
C LYS A 208 15.24 33.50 9.09
N SER A 209 14.60 33.01 8.03
CA SER A 209 15.07 32.16 6.95
C SER A 209 16.59 32.05 6.78
N ALA A 210 17.10 30.83 6.90
CA ALA A 210 18.19 30.34 6.08
C ALA A 210 17.69 29.08 5.36
N GLN A 211 17.64 29.17 4.03
CA GLN A 211 17.43 28.05 3.12
C GLN A 211 18.49 26.97 3.34
N ASN A 212 18.08 25.70 3.25
CA ASN A 212 18.84 24.49 2.83
C ASN A 212 17.82 23.34 2.93
N GLU A 213 17.15 22.97 1.83
CA GLU A 213 17.56 21.91 0.87
C GLU A 213 17.80 20.54 1.52
N ASP A 214 17.05 19.57 0.99
CA ASP A 214 17.11 18.11 1.13
C ASP A 214 16.82 17.46 2.50
N GLY A 215 15.54 17.13 2.70
CA GLY A 215 15.06 16.21 3.73
C GLY A 215 14.14 15.15 3.13
N LYS A 216 14.74 14.06 2.65
CA LYS A 216 14.16 12.81 2.16
C LYS A 216 12.72 12.54 2.62
N ASP A 217 11.82 12.42 1.65
CA ASP A 217 10.51 11.80 1.80
C ASP A 217 10.64 10.48 2.55
N ILE A 218 9.86 10.35 3.63
CA ILE A 218 9.70 9.12 4.38
C ILE A 218 8.82 8.22 3.51
N ALA A 219 9.41 7.63 2.48
CA ALA A 219 8.75 6.67 1.61
C ALA A 219 8.40 5.43 2.42
N ALA A 220 7.11 5.20 2.64
CA ALA A 220 6.60 3.93 3.11
C ALA A 220 7.01 2.85 2.11
N GLN A 221 7.99 2.02 2.48
CA GLN A 221 8.46 0.94 1.62
C GLN A 221 7.41 -0.17 1.58
N GLY A 222 6.48 -0.05 0.64
CA GLY A 222 5.69 -1.16 0.13
C GLY A 222 6.52 -1.97 -0.87
N PRO A 223 6.14 -3.24 -1.13
CA PRO A 223 6.78 -4.02 -2.18
C PRO A 223 6.69 -3.29 -3.52
N THR A 224 7.84 -3.11 -4.18
CA THR A 224 7.97 -2.33 -5.42
C THR A 224 7.12 -2.91 -6.54
N VAL A 225 6.32 -2.07 -7.18
CA VAL A 225 5.47 -2.44 -8.34
C VAL A 225 6.13 -1.88 -9.60
N PRO A 226 6.55 -2.74 -10.55
CA PRO A 226 7.19 -2.27 -11.79
C PRO A 226 6.30 -1.29 -12.56
N GLY A 227 6.81 -0.07 -12.79
CA GLY A 227 6.17 0.96 -13.62
C GLY A 227 5.44 2.09 -12.88
N VAL A 228 5.29 2.01 -11.55
CA VAL A 228 4.67 3.07 -10.73
C VAL A 228 5.71 3.79 -9.86
N ASP A 229 6.72 3.07 -9.38
CA ASP A 229 7.83 3.62 -8.62
C ASP A 229 8.80 4.39 -9.53
N LYS A 230 8.59 5.69 -9.72
CA LYS A 230 9.63 6.60 -10.25
C LYS A 230 10.54 7.10 -9.13
N GLY A 231 11.10 6.16 -8.38
CA GLY A 231 12.15 6.37 -7.40
C GLY A 231 13.32 5.45 -7.75
N ASP A 232 14.31 6.02 -8.45
CA ASP A 232 15.63 5.44 -8.75
C ASP A 232 15.67 3.93 -9.02
N THR A 233 14.89 3.47 -10.00
CA THR A 233 15.13 2.17 -10.60
C THR A 233 16.30 2.31 -11.57
N VAL A 234 17.50 2.15 -11.02
CA VAL A 234 18.74 1.96 -11.77
C VAL A 234 18.58 0.72 -12.66
N ASN A 235 18.11 0.95 -13.88
CA ASN A 235 18.06 -0.01 -14.96
C ASN A 235 19.09 0.44 -15.99
N GLY A 236 20.33 0.03 -15.78
CA GLY A 236 21.42 0.24 -16.72
C GLY A 236 22.56 -0.69 -16.37
N GLN A 237 22.93 -1.55 -17.32
CA GLN A 237 24.12 -2.42 -17.29
C GLN A 237 25.42 -1.64 -17.01
N ASP A 238 25.38 -0.31 -17.10
CA ASP A 238 26.50 0.62 -17.01
C ASP A 238 27.05 0.76 -15.57
N ASP A 239 26.22 0.61 -14.52
CA ASP A 239 26.69 0.71 -13.12
C ASP A 239 27.48 -0.53 -12.65
N VAL A 240 27.36 -1.65 -13.37
CA VAL A 240 28.15 -2.86 -13.10
C VAL A 240 29.59 -2.69 -13.60
N ASP A 241 29.80 -1.97 -14.70
CA ASP A 241 31.13 -1.69 -15.26
C ASP A 241 31.88 -0.61 -14.45
N ASP A 242 31.16 0.34 -13.83
CA ASP A 242 31.74 1.34 -12.92
C ASP A 242 32.17 0.73 -11.57
N LEU A 243 31.45 -0.27 -11.08
CA LEU A 243 31.84 -1.03 -9.87
C LEU A 243 33.03 -1.96 -10.12
N LEU A 244 33.21 -2.48 -11.34
CA LEU A 244 34.40 -3.25 -11.72
C LEU A 244 35.62 -2.36 -11.97
N SER A 245 35.43 -1.16 -12.52
CA SER A 245 36.50 -0.19 -12.74
C SER A 245 37.04 0.41 -11.43
N SER A 246 36.21 0.51 -10.39
CA SER A 246 36.61 1.07 -9.09
C SER A 246 37.28 0.07 -8.13
N LEU A 247 37.25 -1.24 -8.43
CA LEU A 247 37.93 -2.27 -7.63
C LEU A 247 39.30 -2.73 -8.18
N GLY A 248 39.76 -2.15 -9.30
CA GLY A 248 41.14 -2.29 -9.75
C GLY A 248 41.55 -3.71 -10.13
N PHE A 249 41.11 -4.15 -11.32
CA PHE A 249 41.84 -5.06 -12.19
C PHE A 249 41.95 -4.47 -13.59
#